data_AF-A0A938W7A9-F1
#
_entry.id   AF-A0A938W7A9-F1
#
_cell.length_a   1.000
_cell.length_b   1.000
_cell.length_c   1.000
_cell.angle_alpha   90.00
_cell.angle_beta   90.00
_cell.angle_gamma   90.00
#
_symmetry.space_group_name_H-M   'P 1'
#
loop_
_entity.id
_entity.type
_entity.pdbx_description
1 polymer ?
#
loop_
_entity_poly.entity_id
_entity_poly.type
_entity_poly.pdbx_seq_one_letter_code
_entity_poly.pdbx_strand_id
1 'polypeptide(L)'
;MLTHATRIRLQDILERIRSDAAVSLEERIYVQKFADRNHMVAGWLHQARREQQAACGDGLERLMAQLDLGPVDPQPPFRPDSEDPGDLGDWFGRAPDWLRRS
;
A
#
# COMPACT_ATOMS: atom_id res chain seq x y z
N MET A 1 -19.07 -9.78 10.49
CA MET A 1 -19.16 -8.56 11.32
C MET A 1 -18.14 -8.66 12.44
N LEU A 2 -17.36 -7.61 12.69
CA LEU A 2 -16.39 -7.60 13.80
C LEU A 2 -17.16 -7.42 15.11
N THR A 3 -16.78 -8.17 16.15
CA THR A 3 -17.29 -7.90 17.50
C THR A 3 -16.63 -6.63 18.04
N HIS A 4 -17.27 -5.97 19.02
CA HIS A 4 -16.73 -4.78 19.66
C HIS A 4 -15.34 -5.03 20.26
N ALA A 5 -15.18 -6.14 21.00
CA ALA A 5 -13.91 -6.52 21.61
C ALA A 5 -12.80 -6.78 20.57
N THR A 6 -13.14 -7.45 19.45
CA THR A 6 -12.20 -7.65 18.35
C THR A 6 -11.79 -6.33 17.72
N ARG A 7 -12.74 -5.39 17.55
CA ARG A 7 -12.47 -4.08 16.97
C ARG A 7 -11.50 -3.27 17.81
N ILE A 8 -11.72 -3.18 19.13
CA ILE A 8 -10.82 -2.47 20.05
C ILE A 8 -9.42 -3.07 19.99
N ARG A 9 -9.31 -4.40 20.06
CA ARG A 9 -8.01 -5.07 19.97
C ARG A 9 -7.26 -4.77 18.67
N LEU A 10 -7.98 -4.72 17.53
CA LEU A 10 -7.38 -4.35 16.26
C LEU A 10 -6.92 -2.88 16.26
N GLN A 11 -7.72 -1.97 16.81
CA GLN A 11 -7.37 -0.55 16.91
C GLN A 11 -6.11 -0.33 17.75
N ASP A 12 -5.98 -0.99 18.89
CA ASP A 12 -4.79 -0.88 19.75
C ASP A 12 -3.50 -1.33 19.03
N ILE A 13 -3.58 -2.44 18.28
CA ILE A 13 -2.44 -2.92 17.50
C ILE A 13 -2.10 -1.95 16.37
N LEU A 14 -3.11 -1.45 15.66
CA LEU A 14 -2.91 -0.51 14.54
C LEU A 14 -2.31 0.82 15.00
N GLU A 15 -2.71 1.32 16.17
CA GLU A 15 -2.14 2.54 16.74
C GLU A 15 -0.67 2.38 17.11
N ARG A 16 -0.30 1.19 17.62
CA ARG A 16 1.11 0.84 17.84
C ARG A 16 1.91 0.74 16.54
N ILE A 17 1.31 0.24 15.46
CA ILE A 17 1.96 0.22 14.14
C ILE A 17 2.22 1.66 13.64
N ARG A 18 1.23 2.56 13.75
CA ARG A 18 1.35 3.96 13.33
C ARG A 18 2.46 4.72 14.05
N SER A 19 2.58 4.47 15.35
CA SER A 19 3.57 5.11 16.22
C SER A 19 4.96 4.49 16.17
N ASP A 20 5.19 3.54 15.26
CA ASP A 20 6.42 2.75 15.15
C ASP A 20 6.81 2.04 16.47
N ALA A 21 5.81 1.71 17.30
CA ALA A 21 6.02 0.99 18.54
C ALA A 21 6.26 -0.51 18.28
N ALA A 22 6.89 -1.20 19.23
CA ALA A 22 7.09 -2.64 19.14
C ALA A 22 5.74 -3.37 19.06
N VAL A 23 5.56 -4.22 18.04
CA VAL A 23 4.39 -5.09 17.84
C VAL A 23 4.86 -6.50 17.58
N SER A 24 4.35 -7.46 18.34
CA SER A 24 4.79 -8.86 18.27
C SER A 24 4.37 -9.51 16.95
N LEU A 25 5.04 -10.61 16.59
CA LEU A 25 4.68 -11.39 15.41
C LEU A 25 3.25 -11.93 15.51
N GLU A 26 2.83 -12.39 16.69
CA GLU A 26 1.48 -12.90 16.92
C GLU A 26 0.41 -11.83 16.71
N GLU A 27 0.66 -10.60 17.17
CA GLU A 27 -0.23 -9.47 16.95
C GLU A 27 -0.33 -9.11 15.46
N ARG A 28 0.80 -9.14 14.75
CA ARG A 28 0.83 -8.91 13.29
C ARG A 28 0.04 -9.97 12.53
N ILE A 29 0.24 -11.26 12.86
CA ILE A 29 -0.52 -12.38 12.28
C ILE A 29 -2.00 -12.25 12.60
N TYR A 30 -2.34 -11.85 13.83
CA TYR A 30 -3.71 -11.63 14.25
C TYR A 30 -4.39 -10.57 13.37
N VAL A 31 -3.79 -9.40 13.18
CA VAL A 31 -4.35 -8.35 12.31
C VAL A 31 -4.47 -8.85 10.87
N GLN A 32 -3.43 -9.51 10.34
CA GLN A 32 -3.42 -10.02 8.96
C GLN A 32 -4.59 -10.99 8.70
N LYS A 33 -4.85 -11.91 9.63
CA LYS A 33 -5.97 -12.85 9.54
C LYS A 33 -7.34 -12.16 9.37
N PHE A 34 -7.52 -10.98 9.95
CA PHE A 34 -8.73 -10.18 9.76
C PHE A 34 -8.69 -9.34 8.49
N ALA A 35 -7.53 -8.79 8.12
CA ALA A 35 -7.34 -8.06 6.88
C ALA A 35 -7.68 -8.93 5.65
N ASP A 36 -7.23 -10.18 5.63
CA ASP A 36 -7.48 -11.13 4.52
C ASP A 36 -8.97 -11.40 4.27
N ARG A 37 -9.81 -11.18 5.29
CA ARG A 37 -11.26 -11.48 5.25
C ARG A 37 -12.14 -10.24 5.20
N ASN A 38 -11.61 -9.07 5.56
CA ASN A 38 -12.36 -7.85 5.69
C ASN A 38 -11.58 -6.66 5.12
N HIS A 39 -12.07 -6.16 3.99
CA HIS A 39 -11.50 -5.01 3.28
C HIS A 39 -11.34 -3.77 4.17
N MET A 40 -12.24 -3.54 5.14
CA MET A 40 -12.12 -2.40 6.06
C MET A 40 -10.89 -2.53 6.96
N VAL A 41 -10.61 -3.75 7.46
CA VAL A 41 -9.43 -4.00 8.30
C VAL A 41 -8.16 -3.94 7.46
N ALA A 42 -8.20 -4.43 6.22
CA ALA A 42 -7.11 -4.26 5.27
C ALA A 42 -6.82 -2.78 5.04
N GLY A 43 -7.84 -1.96 4.77
CA GLY A 43 -7.70 -0.51 4.62
C GLY A 43 -7.09 0.16 5.85
N TRP A 44 -7.55 -0.19 7.07
CA TRP A 44 -6.94 0.35 8.29
C TRP A 44 -5.48 -0.03 8.45
N LEU A 45 -5.10 -1.27 8.11
CA LEU A 45 -3.71 -1.72 8.13
C LEU A 45 -2.85 -1.00 7.09
N HIS A 46 -3.38 -0.79 5.88
CA HIS A 46 -2.71 -0.01 4.83
C HIS A 46 -2.44 1.42 5.29
N GLN A 47 -3.46 2.10 5.82
CA GLN A 47 -3.33 3.45 6.33
C GLN A 47 -2.32 3.53 7.49
N ALA A 48 -2.37 2.58 8.43
CA ALA A 48 -1.44 2.56 9.56
C ALA A 48 0.02 2.44 9.13
N ARG A 49 0.32 1.57 8.16
CA ARG A 49 1.68 1.41 7.60
C ARG A 49 2.14 2.64 6.82
N ARG A 50 1.22 3.24 6.06
CA ARG A 50 1.48 4.48 5.31
C ARG A 50 1.84 5.63 6.24
N GLU A 51 1.09 5.81 7.34
CA GLU A 51 1.39 6.83 8.34
C GLU A 51 2.73 6.58 9.06
N GLN A 52 3.03 5.32 9.38
CA GLN A 52 4.32 4.92 9.95
C GLN A 52 5.50 5.33 9.05
N GLN A 53 5.38 5.16 7.73
CA GLN A 53 6.41 5.55 6.76
C GLN A 53 6.43 7.06 6.48
N ALA A 54 5.25 7.68 6.37
CA ALA A 54 5.08 9.10 6.07
C ALA A 54 5.50 10.00 7.24
N ALA A 55 5.71 9.45 8.44
CA ALA A 55 6.36 10.17 9.55
C ALA A 55 7.74 10.74 9.16
N CYS A 56 8.37 10.26 8.08
CA CYS A 56 9.62 10.78 7.54
C CYS A 56 9.45 11.87 6.46
N GLY A 57 8.24 12.11 5.93
CA GLY A 57 7.98 13.01 4.79
C GLY A 57 7.30 14.32 5.20
N ASP A 58 7.74 15.45 4.64
CA ASP A 58 7.17 16.78 4.95
C ASP A 58 6.25 17.30 3.81
N GLY A 59 5.31 18.18 4.15
CA GLY A 59 4.44 18.86 3.18
C GLY A 59 3.49 17.95 2.40
N LEU A 60 3.75 17.77 1.10
CA LEU A 60 2.89 17.06 0.14
C LEU A 60 2.80 15.56 0.46
N GLU A 61 3.89 14.93 0.86
CA GLU A 61 3.91 13.49 1.18
C GLU A 61 2.98 13.19 2.35
N ARG A 62 2.96 14.06 3.36
CA ARG A 62 2.03 13.97 4.49
C ARG A 62 0.57 14.13 4.05
N LEU A 63 0.28 15.05 3.14
CA LEU A 63 -1.08 15.21 2.58
C LEU A 63 -1.50 13.97 1.78
N MET A 64 -0.62 13.46 0.92
CA MET A 64 -0.87 12.22 0.17
C MET A 64 -1.08 11.03 1.12
N ALA A 65 -0.33 10.96 2.21
CA ALA A 65 -0.50 9.93 3.23
C ALA A 65 -1.86 10.03 3.95
N GLN A 66 -2.32 11.24 4.27
CA GLN A 66 -3.64 11.48 4.89
C GLN A 66 -4.81 11.15 3.95
N LEU A 67 -4.59 11.30 2.64
CA LEU A 67 -5.59 10.99 1.60
C LEU A 67 -5.49 9.54 1.09
N ASP A 68 -4.61 8.73 1.66
CA ASP A 68 -4.29 7.36 1.21
C ASP A 68 -3.91 7.27 -0.29
N LEU A 69 -3.12 8.24 -0.76
CA LEU A 69 -2.70 8.36 -2.16
C LEU A 69 -1.26 7.90 -2.38
N GLY A 70 -1.05 7.05 -3.39
CA GLY A 70 0.25 6.55 -3.83
C GLY A 70 0.53 5.10 -3.42
N PRO A 71 1.74 4.57 -3.68
CA PRO A 71 2.14 3.25 -3.23
C PRO A 71 2.41 3.21 -1.73
N VAL A 72 2.13 2.07 -1.09
CA VAL A 72 2.45 1.79 0.35
C VAL A 72 3.88 1.27 0.51
N ASP A 73 4.53 0.85 -0.58
CA ASP A 73 5.91 0.42 -0.57
C ASP A 73 6.76 1.56 -1.17
N PRO A 74 7.82 2.04 -0.49
CA PRO A 74 8.76 3.01 -1.07
C PRO A 74 9.54 2.44 -2.26
N GLN A 75 9.50 1.11 -2.45
CA GLN A 75 10.06 0.50 -3.66
C GLN A 75 9.31 1.04 -4.88
N PRO A 76 10.05 1.52 -5.90
CA PRO A 76 9.40 1.90 -7.15
C PRO A 76 8.64 0.68 -7.67
N PRO A 77 7.39 0.84 -8.17
CA PRO A 77 6.78 -0.21 -8.96
C PRO A 77 7.79 -0.60 -10.04
N PHE A 78 8.02 -1.91 -10.20
CA PHE A 78 9.00 -2.50 -11.11
C PHE A 78 9.23 -1.59 -12.33
N ARG A 79 10.37 -0.90 -12.34
CA ARG A 79 10.82 -0.17 -13.53
C ARG A 79 11.59 -1.19 -14.35
N PRO A 80 11.16 -1.54 -15.57
CA PRO A 80 12.10 -2.09 -16.54
C PRO A 80 13.28 -1.12 -16.66
N ASP A 81 14.48 -1.65 -16.85
CA ASP A 81 15.76 -0.97 -16.73
C ASP A 81 15.73 0.46 -17.29
N SER A 82 16.37 1.42 -16.62
CA SER A 82 16.44 2.81 -17.11
C SER A 82 17.09 2.93 -18.50
N GLU A 83 17.88 1.92 -18.89
CA GLU A 83 18.52 1.81 -20.21
C GLU A 83 17.71 0.99 -21.21
N ASP A 84 16.78 0.14 -20.74
CA ASP A 84 15.84 -0.60 -21.59
C ASP A 84 14.48 -0.69 -20.88
N PRO A 85 13.64 0.35 -21.00
CA PRO A 85 12.32 0.38 -20.38
C PRO A 85 11.36 -0.68 -20.93
N GLY A 86 11.82 -1.61 -21.77
CA GLY A 86 10.99 -2.39 -22.67
C GLY A 86 10.34 -1.40 -23.62
N ASP A 87 10.98 -1.17 -24.77
CA ASP A 87 10.50 -0.21 -25.75
C ASP A 87 8.99 -0.38 -25.97
N LEU A 88 8.19 0.59 -25.49
CA LEU A 88 6.76 0.63 -25.78
C LEU A 88 6.56 0.58 -27.31
N GLY A 89 7.53 1.08 -28.07
CA GLY A 89 7.65 0.91 -29.52
C GLY A 89 7.74 -0.54 -30.00
N ASP A 90 8.39 -1.47 -29.29
CA ASP A 90 8.36 -2.91 -29.59
C ASP A 90 7.02 -3.55 -29.20
N TRP A 91 6.42 -3.09 -28.09
CA TRP A 91 5.11 -3.54 -27.66
C TRP A 91 4.01 -3.14 -28.66
N PHE A 92 4.04 -1.90 -29.15
CA PHE A 92 3.16 -1.38 -30.20
C PHE A 92 3.65 -1.69 -31.62
N GLY A 93 4.90 -2.11 -31.81
CA GLY A 93 5.51 -2.39 -33.11
C GLY A 93 4.95 -3.64 -33.76
N ARG A 94 4.42 -4.57 -32.94
CA ARG A 94 3.64 -5.75 -33.36
C ARG A 94 2.14 -5.50 -33.39
N ALA A 95 1.68 -4.27 -33.16
CA ALA A 95 0.26 -4.00 -33.20
C ALA A 95 -0.28 -4.20 -34.63
N PRO A 96 -1.41 -4.89 -34.79
CA PRO A 96 -2.02 -5.10 -36.10
C PRO A 96 -2.41 -3.77 -36.75
N ASP A 97 -2.37 -3.73 -38.08
CA ASP A 97 -2.44 -2.50 -38.89
C ASP A 97 -3.69 -1.63 -38.63
N TRP A 98 -4.78 -2.22 -38.13
CA TRP A 98 -6.00 -1.48 -37.78
C TRP A 98 -5.86 -0.57 -36.54
N LEU A 99 -4.79 -0.72 -35.75
CA LEU A 99 -4.47 0.15 -34.61
C LEU A 99 -3.61 1.36 -35.03
N ARG A 100 -2.90 1.26 -36.17
CA ARG A 100 -2.08 2.34 -36.71
C ARG A 100 -2.99 3.31 -37.46
N ARG A 101 -3.04 4.56 -37.00
CA ARG A 101 -3.62 5.65 -37.81
C ARG A 101 -2.60 6.01 -38.89
N SER A 102 -3.02 5.89 -40.14
CA SER A 102 -2.28 6.28 -41.35
C SER A 102 -1.79 7.72 -41.30
#